data_AF-A0A0F2Q078-F1
#
_entry.id   AF-A0A0F2Q078-F1
#
_cell.length_a   1.000
_cell.length_b   1.000
_cell.length_c   1.000
_cell.angle_alpha   90.00
_cell.angle_beta   90.00
_cell.angle_gamma   90.00
#
_symmetry.space_group_name_H-M   'P 1'
#
loop_
_entity.id
_entity.type
_entity.pdbx_description
1 polymer ?
#
loop_
_entity_poly.entity_id
_entity_poly.type
_entity_poly.pdbx_seq_one_letter_code
_entity_poly.pdbx_strand_id
1 'polypeptide(L)'
;MEKVPVVSLSKTSIVLNNVARQKIDSGRIELAFDRDTHTIRIKAVDEGGIEMKKTKVFGKGFFNHFGITRRGKFEAKYEPEEKAIYANLLH
;
A
#
# COMPACT_ATOMS: atom_id res chain seq x y z
N MET A 1 -10.26 19.63 -7.67
CA MET A 1 -9.01 18.85 -7.51
C MET A 1 -9.38 17.42 -7.20
N GLU A 2 -8.92 16.47 -8.01
CA GLU A 2 -9.09 15.05 -7.69
C GLU A 2 -8.28 14.73 -6.42
N LYS A 3 -8.86 13.97 -5.50
CA LYS A 3 -8.17 13.61 -4.25
C LYS A 3 -7.12 12.54 -4.55
N VAL A 4 -5.91 12.71 -4.03
CA VAL A 4 -4.78 11.80 -4.28
C VAL A 4 -4.90 10.55 -3.38
N PRO A 5 -4.57 9.35 -3.89
CA PRO A 5 -4.39 8.16 -3.05
C PRO A 5 -3.30 8.40 -2.01
N VAL A 6 -3.52 7.97 -0.77
CA VAL A 6 -2.53 8.09 0.30
C VAL A 6 -2.37 6.76 1.01
N VAL A 7 -1.11 6.37 1.21
CA VAL A 7 -0.71 5.20 1.99
C VAL A 7 -0.08 5.68 3.29
N SER A 8 -0.61 5.23 4.43
CA SER A 8 -0.08 5.56 5.75
C SER A 8 0.63 4.35 6.35
N LEU A 9 1.87 4.54 6.79
CA LEU A 9 2.66 3.51 7.47
C LEU A 9 2.75 3.82 8.97
N SER A 10 2.25 2.90 9.79
CA SER A 10 2.49 2.88 11.23
C SER A 10 3.53 1.81 11.58
N LYS A 11 3.82 1.62 12.87
CA LYS A 11 4.75 0.57 13.33
C LYS A 11 4.32 -0.84 12.90
N THR A 12 3.02 -1.09 12.75
CA THR A 12 2.48 -2.44 12.55
C THR A 12 1.50 -2.55 11.39
N SER A 13 1.10 -1.44 10.78
CA SER A 13 0.02 -1.43 9.80
C SER A 13 0.34 -0.55 8.60
N ILE A 14 -0.25 -0.92 7.47
CA ILE A 14 -0.43 -0.07 6.30
C ILE A 14 -1.91 0.31 6.26
N VAL A 15 -2.21 1.59 6.05
CA VAL A 15 -3.58 2.12 5.97
C VAL A 15 -3.75 2.92 4.69
N LEU A 16 -4.76 2.57 3.91
CA LEU A 16 -5.17 3.28 2.71
C LEU A 16 -6.16 4.40 3.08
N ASN A 17 -6.07 5.57 2.47
CA ASN A 17 -7.19 6.51 2.51
C ASN A 17 -8.37 5.97 1.66
N ASN A 18 -9.54 6.61 1.77
CA ASN A 18 -10.72 6.15 1.03
C ASN A 18 -10.52 6.14 -0.49
N VAL A 19 -9.75 7.09 -1.03
CA VAL A 19 -9.42 7.14 -2.46
C VAL A 19 -8.63 5.90 -2.87
N ALA A 20 -7.55 5.60 -2.16
CA ALA A 20 -6.72 4.42 -2.41
C ALA A 20 -7.54 3.13 -2.26
N ARG A 21 -8.40 3.04 -1.24
CA ARG A 21 -9.27 1.89 -1.02
C ARG A 21 -10.26 1.66 -2.16
N GLN A 22 -10.83 2.75 -2.71
CA GLN A 22 -11.75 2.69 -3.83
C GLN A 22 -11.05 2.32 -5.14
N LYS A 23 -9.83 2.82 -5.38
CA LYS A 23 -9.07 2.47 -6.59
C LYS A 23 -8.62 0.99 -6.58
N ILE A 24 -8.27 0.43 -5.42
CA ILE A 24 -7.91 -1.00 -5.29
C ILE A 24 -9.13 -1.92 -5.46
N ASP A 25 -10.29 -1.48 -4.96
CA ASP A 25 -11.58 -2.19 -5.02
C ASP A 25 -11.54 -3.71 -4.77
N SER A 26 -10.68 -4.16 -3.86
CA SER A 26 -10.57 -5.57 -3.48
C SER A 26 -10.54 -5.73 -1.96
N GLY A 27 -11.01 -6.88 -1.49
CA GLY A 27 -10.85 -7.31 -0.09
C GLY A 27 -9.49 -7.92 0.21
N ARG A 28 -8.68 -8.22 -0.81
CA ARG A 28 -7.37 -8.87 -0.67
C ARG A 28 -6.31 -8.15 -1.50
N ILE A 29 -5.09 -8.10 -0.97
CA ILE A 29 -3.98 -7.42 -1.61
C ILE A 29 -2.68 -8.22 -1.54
N GLU A 30 -1.82 -8.01 -2.53
CA GLU A 30 -0.40 -8.36 -2.47
C GLU A 30 0.42 -7.10 -2.15
N LEU A 31 1.46 -7.28 -1.34
CA LEU A 31 2.45 -6.25 -1.04
C LEU A 31 3.80 -6.64 -1.65
N ALA A 32 4.42 -5.70 -2.35
CA ALA A 32 5.80 -5.82 -2.80
C ALA A 32 6.58 -4.54 -2.45
N PHE A 33 7.90 -4.65 -2.33
CA PHE A 33 8.79 -3.52 -2.07
C PHE A 33 9.95 -3.55 -3.05
N ASP A 34 10.12 -2.44 -3.78
CA ASP A 34 11.31 -2.16 -4.56
C ASP A 34 12.32 -1.43 -3.67
N ARG A 35 13.49 -2.06 -3.47
CA ARG A 35 14.56 -1.55 -2.61
C ARG A 35 15.33 -0.40 -3.26
N ASP A 36 15.40 -0.37 -4.58
CA ASP A 36 16.17 0.64 -5.31
C ASP A 36 15.40 1.97 -5.27
N THR A 37 14.10 1.91 -5.59
CA THR A 37 13.26 3.12 -5.62
C THR A 37 12.58 3.44 -4.29
N HIS A 38 12.69 2.56 -3.29
CA HIS A 38 11.98 2.66 -2.00
C HIS A 38 10.46 2.79 -2.19
N THR A 39 9.90 2.01 -3.12
CA THR A 39 8.49 2.05 -3.48
C THR A 39 7.75 0.82 -2.96
N ILE A 40 6.68 1.03 -2.20
CA ILE A 40 5.74 -0.04 -1.87
C ILE A 40 4.70 -0.12 -2.98
N ARG A 41 4.54 -1.32 -3.55
CA ARG A 41 3.40 -1.68 -4.41
C ARG A 41 2.33 -2.38 -3.58
N ILE A 42 1.09 -1.92 -3.75
CA ILE A 42 -0.11 -2.51 -3.17
C ILE A 42 -1.02 -2.91 -4.33
N LYS A 43 -1.16 -4.19 -4.61
CA LYS A 43 -1.88 -4.70 -5.78
C LYS A 43 -3.14 -5.45 -5.36
N ALA A 44 -4.27 -5.20 -6.02
CA ALA A 44 -5.49 -5.98 -5.84
C ALA A 44 -5.28 -7.43 -6.32
N VAL A 45 -5.76 -8.39 -5.56
CA VAL A 45 -5.77 -9.81 -5.97
C VAL A 45 -7.12 -10.44 -5.64
N ASP A 46 -7.51 -11.44 -6.43
CA ASP A 46 -8.77 -12.18 -6.23
C ASP A 46 -8.60 -13.30 -5.19
N GLU A 47 -7.46 -14.00 -5.24
CA GLU A 47 -7.11 -15.09 -4.32
C GLU A 47 -5.68 -14.91 -3.76
N GLY A 48 -5.38 -15.58 -2.63
CA GLY A 48 -4.08 -15.45 -1.97
C GLY A 48 -3.86 -14.07 -1.33
N GLY A 49 -2.61 -13.68 -1.10
CA GLY A 49 -2.29 -12.38 -0.48
C GLY A 49 -2.86 -12.17 0.93
N ILE A 50 -2.96 -10.90 1.33
CA ILE A 50 -3.33 -10.45 2.67
C ILE A 50 -4.76 -9.89 2.63
N GLU A 51 -5.59 -10.31 3.57
CA GLU A 51 -6.94 -9.76 3.75
C GLU A 51 -6.89 -8.33 4.30
N MET A 52 -7.61 -7.42 3.64
CA MET A 52 -7.75 -6.03 4.04
C MET A 52 -8.98 -5.81 4.92
N LYS A 53 -8.76 -5.35 6.15
CA LYS A 53 -9.83 -4.98 7.08
C LYS A 53 -10.16 -3.50 6.92
N LYS A 54 -11.28 -3.22 6.23
CA LYS A 54 -11.71 -1.87 5.82
C LYS A 54 -10.65 -1.21 4.93
N THR A 55 -9.77 -0.41 5.51
CA THR A 55 -8.67 0.30 4.83
C THR A 55 -7.30 -0.13 5.33
N LYS A 56 -7.22 -1.10 6.24
CA LYS A 56 -6.00 -1.47 6.95
C LYS A 56 -5.57 -2.90 6.65
N VAL A 57 -4.27 -3.09 6.53
CA VAL A 57 -3.60 -4.40 6.63
C VAL A 57 -2.51 -4.38 7.69
N PHE A 58 -2.20 -5.55 8.25
CA PHE A 58 -1.05 -5.71 9.13
C PHE A 58 0.23 -5.82 8.29
N GLY A 59 1.16 -4.89 8.51
CA GLY A 59 2.40 -4.76 7.74
C GLY A 59 3.66 -5.18 8.50
N LYS A 60 3.58 -5.53 9.79
CA LYS A 60 4.79 -5.77 10.63
C LYS A 60 5.76 -6.79 10.02
N GLY A 61 5.26 -7.93 9.55
CA GLY A 61 6.09 -8.95 8.91
C GLY A 61 6.76 -8.45 7.63
N PHE A 62 5.99 -7.78 6.78
CA PHE A 62 6.47 -7.14 5.56
C PHE A 62 7.56 -6.09 5.84
N PHE A 63 7.32 -5.20 6.82
CA PHE A 63 8.30 -4.19 7.21
C PHE A 63 9.59 -4.80 7.72
N ASN A 64 9.50 -5.83 8.57
CA ASN A 64 10.68 -6.50 9.09
C ASN A 64 11.47 -7.21 7.99
N HIS A 65 10.78 -7.90 7.08
CA HIS A 65 11.41 -8.61 5.97
C HIS A 65 12.18 -7.68 5.04
N PHE A 66 11.64 -6.50 4.76
CA PHE A 66 12.24 -5.51 3.85
C PHE A 66 13.05 -4.41 4.55
N GLY A 67 13.15 -4.43 5.89
CA GLY A 67 13.85 -3.39 6.65
C GLY A 67 13.19 -2.00 6.60
N ILE A 68 11.86 -1.92 6.38
CA ILE A 68 11.14 -0.65 6.22
C ILE A 68 10.91 -0.01 7.59
N THR A 69 11.69 1.02 7.93
CA THR A 69 11.59 1.77 9.19
C THR A 69 10.79 3.07 9.06
N ARG A 70 10.62 3.59 7.83
CA ARG A 70 9.87 4.84 7.52
C ARG A 70 8.42 4.77 7.96
N ARG A 71 7.89 5.87 8.49
CA ARG A 71 6.52 6.02 9.00
C ARG A 71 5.94 7.34 8.51
N GLY A 72 4.61 7.45 8.50
CA GLY A 72 3.92 8.67 8.05
C GLY A 72 2.94 8.40 6.92
N LYS A 73 2.60 9.45 6.19
CA LYS A 73 1.69 9.42 5.04
C LYS A 73 2.49 9.67 3.78
N PHE A 74 2.23 8.88 2.76
CA PHE A 74 2.89 8.95 1.47
C PHE A 74 1.82 9.09 0.40
N GLU A 75 1.94 10.11 -0.44
CA GLU A 75 1.12 10.19 -1.65
C GLU A 75 1.48 9.03 -2.57
N ALA A 76 0.46 8.52 -3.25
CA ALA A 76 0.62 7.32 -4.05
C ALA A 76 -0.04 7.46 -5.41
N LYS A 77 0.56 6.83 -6.41
CA LYS A 77 0.06 6.79 -7.77
C LYS A 77 -0.73 5.51 -7.99
N TYR A 78 -1.88 5.61 -8.65
CA TYR A 78 -2.66 4.45 -9.07
C TYR A 78 -2.30 4.08 -10.50
N GLU A 79 -2.06 2.80 -10.75
CA GLU A 79 -1.86 2.21 -12.06
C GLU A 79 -3.05 1.30 -12.40
N PRO A 80 -3.99 1.75 -13.26
CA PRO A 80 -5.20 1.00 -13.58
C PRO A 80 -4.95 -0.37 -14.22
N GLU A 81 -3.94 -0.49 -15.08
CA GLU A 81 -3.68 -1.75 -15.81
C GLU A 81 -3.24 -2.86 -14.86
N GLU A 82 -2.49 -2.48 -13.82
CA GLU A 82 -2.05 -3.41 -12.78
C GLU A 82 -3.03 -3.55 -11.61
N LYS A 83 -4.07 -2.71 -11.54
CA LYS A 83 -4.91 -2.51 -10.35
C LYS A 83 -4.06 -2.34 -9.09
N ALA A 84 -3.06 -1.47 -9.18
CA ALA A 84 -2.04 -1.32 -8.15
C ALA A 84 -1.84 0.15 -7.74
N ILE A 85 -1.43 0.35 -6.49
CA ILE A 85 -1.03 1.64 -5.94
C ILE A 85 0.44 1.60 -5.56
N TYR A 86 1.17 2.65 -5.91
CA TYR A 86 2.60 2.81 -5.70
C TYR A 86 2.87 4.00 -4.79
N ALA A 87 3.43 3.73 -3.61
CA ALA A 87 3.81 4.76 -2.64
C ALA A 87 5.34 4.78 -2.50
N ASN A 88 5.95 5.89 -2.92
CA ASN A 88 7.38 6.10 -2.73
C ASN A 88 7.62 6.63 -1.31
N LEU A 89 8.55 6.03 -0.57
CA LEU A 89 8.79 6.37 0.84
C LEU A 89 9.78 7.54 1.05
N LEU A 90 10.36 8.05 -0.02
CA LEU A 90 11.30 9.17 -0.01
C LEU A 90 10.64 10.52 -0.32
N HIS A 91 9.40 10.51 -0.84
CA HIS A 91 8.65 11.70 -1.27
C HIS A 91 7.32 11.84 -0.54
#